data_AF-F9GCX2-F1
#
_entry.id   AF-F9GCX2-F1
#
_cell.length_a   1.000
_cell.length_b   1.000
_cell.length_c   1.000
_cell.angle_alpha   90.00
_cell.angle_beta   90.00
_cell.angle_gamma   90.00
#
_symmetry.space_group_name_H-M   'P 1'
#
loop_
_entity.id
_entity.type
_entity.pdbx_description
1 polymer ?
#
loop_
_entity_poly.entity_id
_entity_poly.type
_entity_poly.pdbx_seq_one_letter_code
_entity_poly.pdbx_strand_id
1 'polypeptide(L)'
;MAANDTCLYHMYQQLDPSMRRVDIKARRMRCHGHTLNLVVCAFLFGKDAESFELESDINSMRGLIEQDLDHWRTKGLIGKLCNIVKFIRSSPQRSEQFKRIAREQDYEGYRLCEESKAELEVVMNNETRWNSTYMMIERALRKQTDIRAFSLCDSGGGKRGKTYPGE
;
A
#
# COMPACT_ATOMS: atom_id res chain seq x y z
N MET A 1 20.92 -17.00 11.90
CA MET A 1 22.01 -16.53 11.03
C MET A 1 21.37 -16.20 9.69
N ALA A 2 21.47 -14.97 9.20
CA ALA A 2 20.77 -14.62 7.95
C ALA A 2 21.39 -15.41 6.78
N ALA A 3 20.61 -15.80 5.77
CA ALA A 3 21.11 -16.63 4.66
C ALA A 3 22.37 -16.05 3.97
N ASN A 4 22.50 -14.72 3.96
CA ASN A 4 23.66 -14.01 3.45
C ASN A 4 24.94 -14.23 4.30
N ASP A 5 24.82 -14.39 5.62
CA ASP A 5 25.96 -14.60 6.52
C ASP A 5 26.65 -15.95 6.25
N THR A 6 25.86 -16.99 5.95
CA THR A 6 26.37 -18.32 5.62
C THR A 6 27.10 -18.33 4.28
N CYS A 7 26.52 -17.67 3.26
CA CYS A 7 27.14 -17.54 1.94
C CYS A 7 28.48 -16.79 2.02
N LEU A 8 28.49 -15.61 2.67
CA LEU A 8 29.73 -14.83 2.84
C LEU A 8 30.78 -15.59 3.64
N TYR A 9 30.39 -16.33 4.67
CA TYR A 9 31.32 -17.16 5.43
C TYR A 9 32.05 -18.17 4.57
N HIS A 10 31.32 -18.98 3.79
CA HIS A 10 31.94 -19.98 2.92
C HIS A 10 32.76 -19.34 1.78
N MET A 11 32.27 -18.24 1.21
CA MET A 11 32.98 -17.53 0.15
C MET A 11 34.32 -16.96 0.63
N TYR A 12 34.33 -16.23 1.76
CA TYR A 12 35.57 -15.64 2.27
C TYR A 12 36.55 -16.68 2.82
N GLN A 13 36.07 -17.81 3.35
CA GLN A 13 36.96 -18.91 3.73
C GLN A 13 37.74 -19.49 2.54
N GLN A 14 37.18 -19.44 1.33
CA GLN A 14 37.88 -19.90 0.12
C GLN A 14 38.83 -18.84 -0.44
N LEU A 15 38.49 -17.55 -0.33
CA LEU A 15 39.29 -16.45 -0.86
C LEU A 15 40.45 -16.05 0.05
N ASP A 16 40.22 -16.08 1.38
CA ASP A 16 41.20 -15.73 2.41
C ASP A 16 40.91 -16.52 3.70
N PRO A 17 41.57 -17.68 3.87
CA PRO A 17 41.39 -18.53 5.05
C PRO A 17 41.77 -17.86 6.38
N SER A 18 42.56 -16.77 6.35
CA SER A 18 42.97 -16.04 7.56
C SER A 18 41.87 -15.12 8.10
N MET A 19 40.82 -14.88 7.29
CA MET A 19 39.76 -13.95 7.63
C MET A 19 38.87 -14.52 8.76
N ARG A 20 38.80 -13.80 9.89
CA ARG A 20 37.98 -14.25 11.02
C ARG A 20 36.51 -13.95 10.78
N ARG A 21 35.62 -14.66 11.46
CA ARG A 21 34.16 -14.44 11.39
C ARG A 21 33.74 -12.98 11.65
N VAL A 22 34.45 -12.29 12.53
CA VAL A 22 34.23 -10.84 12.81
C VAL A 22 34.54 -9.98 11.59
N ASP A 23 35.64 -10.27 10.89
CA ASP A 23 36.09 -9.52 9.72
C ASP A 23 35.14 -9.76 8.52
N ILE A 24 34.66 -11.00 8.35
CA ILE A 24 33.64 -11.36 7.36
C ILE A 24 32.32 -10.62 7.60
N LYS A 25 31.88 -10.56 8.87
CA LYS A 25 30.66 -9.85 9.26
C LYS A 25 30.79 -8.33 9.02
N ALA A 26 31.98 -7.76 9.24
CA ALA A 26 32.24 -6.34 8.98
C ALA A 26 32.18 -6.00 7.48
N ARG A 27 32.48 -6.97 6.60
CA ARG A 27 32.39 -6.85 5.14
C ARG A 27 31.00 -7.16 4.58
N ARG A 28 30.01 -7.38 5.44
CA ARG A 28 28.63 -7.62 5.02
C ARG A 28 28.08 -6.37 4.32
N MET A 29 28.03 -6.42 2.99
CA MET A 29 27.35 -5.40 2.22
C MET A 29 25.84 -5.67 2.28
N ARG A 30 25.07 -4.71 2.79
CA ARG A 30 23.63 -4.69 2.54
C ARG A 30 23.42 -4.30 1.07
N CYS A 31 22.40 -4.87 0.45
CA CYS A 31 21.96 -4.38 -0.86
C CYS A 31 21.63 -2.88 -0.74
N HIS A 32 22.15 -2.06 -1.65
CA HIS A 32 21.88 -0.63 -1.66
C HIS A 32 20.36 -0.34 -1.73
N GLY A 33 19.62 -1.14 -2.51
CA GLY A 33 18.16 -1.10 -2.55
C GLY A 33 17.50 -1.40 -1.21
N HIS A 34 18.02 -2.34 -0.43
CA HIS A 34 17.52 -2.60 0.93
C HIS A 34 17.77 -1.41 1.87
N THR A 35 18.95 -0.78 1.81
CA THR A 35 19.22 0.44 2.60
C THR A 35 18.28 1.58 2.21
N LEU A 36 18.05 1.82 0.91
CA LEU A 36 17.11 2.83 0.45
C LEU A 36 15.68 2.53 0.92
N ASN A 37 15.25 1.28 0.84
CA ASN A 37 13.93 0.86 1.34
C ASN A 37 13.77 1.16 2.83
N LEU A 38 14.79 0.85 3.66
CA LEU A 38 14.77 1.17 5.09
C LEU A 38 14.65 2.67 5.35
N VAL A 39 15.40 3.50 4.61
CA VAL A 39 15.32 4.97 4.72
C VAL A 39 13.93 5.48 4.36
N VAL A 40 13.36 4.99 3.26
CA VAL A 40 12.01 5.38 2.81
C VAL A 40 10.94 4.93 3.81
N CYS A 41 11.02 3.71 4.34
CA CYS A 41 10.12 3.22 5.39
C CYS A 41 10.18 4.10 6.63
N ALA A 42 11.38 4.47 7.08
CA ALA A 42 11.56 5.36 8.23
C ALA A 42 10.97 6.76 7.98
N PHE A 43 11.04 7.26 6.74
CA PHE A 43 10.46 8.55 6.36
C PHE A 43 8.92 8.51 6.33
N LEU A 44 8.34 7.45 5.76
CA LEU A 44 6.89 7.33 5.57
C LEU A 44 6.13 6.88 6.82
N PHE A 45 6.72 5.93 7.56
CA PHE A 45 6.04 5.24 8.65
C PHE A 45 6.70 5.47 10.01
N GLY A 46 7.85 6.14 10.07
CA GLY A 46 8.60 6.35 11.31
C GLY A 46 9.52 5.18 11.68
N LYS A 47 10.20 5.31 12.82
CA LYS A 47 11.18 4.32 13.31
C LYS A 47 10.53 3.03 13.82
N ASP A 48 9.25 3.09 14.13
CA ASP A 48 8.43 2.07 14.76
C ASP A 48 7.52 1.33 13.76
N ALA A 49 7.86 1.38 12.46
CA ALA A 49 7.03 0.81 11.38
C ALA A 49 6.64 -0.66 11.65
N GLU A 50 7.58 -1.50 12.10
CA GLU A 50 7.29 -2.92 12.40
C GLU A 50 6.27 -3.09 13.53
N SER A 51 6.37 -2.29 14.60
CA SER A 51 5.42 -2.33 15.70
C SER A 51 4.04 -1.79 15.28
N PHE A 52 4.04 -0.79 14.41
CA PHE A 52 2.82 -0.21 13.87
C PHE A 52 2.05 -1.23 13.03
N GLU A 53 2.72 -1.93 12.11
CA GLU A 53 2.07 -2.91 11.24
C GLU A 53 1.56 -4.12 12.04
N LEU A 54 2.32 -4.56 13.06
CA LEU A 54 1.86 -5.61 13.97
C LEU A 54 0.55 -5.25 14.69
N GLU A 55 0.41 -4.01 15.16
CA GLU A 55 -0.83 -3.54 15.80
C GLU A 55 -1.99 -3.48 14.79
N SER A 56 -1.74 -3.06 13.55
CA SER A 56 -2.72 -3.10 12.45
C SER A 56 -3.19 -4.54 12.17
N ASP A 57 -2.27 -5.50 12.10
CA ASP A 57 -2.60 -6.92 11.93
C ASP A 57 -3.45 -7.46 13.08
N ILE A 58 -3.11 -7.12 14.33
CA ILE A 58 -3.88 -7.50 15.52
C ILE A 58 -5.30 -6.92 15.45
N ASN A 59 -5.45 -5.63 15.10
CA ASN A 59 -6.75 -4.99 14.96
C ASN A 59 -7.59 -5.65 13.87
N SER A 60 -6.98 -5.97 12.73
CA SER A 60 -7.61 -6.70 11.62
C SER A 60 -8.09 -8.10 12.06
N MET A 61 -7.22 -8.89 12.71
CA MET A 61 -7.56 -10.23 13.21
C MET A 61 -8.71 -10.22 14.22
N ARG A 62 -8.79 -9.16 15.04
CA ARG A 62 -9.86 -8.97 16.02
C ARG A 62 -11.14 -8.35 15.44
N GLY A 63 -11.14 -7.97 14.16
CA GLY A 63 -12.27 -7.30 13.53
C GLY A 63 -12.50 -5.87 14.03
N LEU A 64 -11.48 -5.23 14.63
CA LEU A 64 -11.56 -3.89 15.19
C LEU A 64 -11.35 -2.83 14.10
N ILE A 65 -12.29 -2.77 13.16
CA ILE A 65 -12.18 -1.94 11.94
C ILE A 65 -11.95 -0.47 12.27
N GLU A 66 -12.72 0.11 13.20
CA GLU A 66 -12.58 1.54 13.54
C GLU A 66 -11.22 1.86 14.17
N GLN A 67 -10.72 0.96 15.03
CA GLN A 67 -9.41 1.11 15.65
C GLN A 67 -8.29 0.99 14.62
N ASP A 68 -8.40 0.06 13.66
CA ASP A 68 -7.44 -0.04 12.55
C ASP A 68 -7.47 1.27 11.72
N LEU A 69 -8.66 1.79 11.40
CA LEU A 69 -8.78 3.04 10.65
C LEU A 69 -8.12 4.22 11.38
N ASP A 70 -8.35 4.37 12.68
CA ASP A 70 -7.74 5.43 13.50
C ASP A 70 -6.24 5.25 13.64
N HIS A 71 -5.78 4.02 13.85
CA HIS A 71 -4.37 3.67 13.87
C HIS A 71 -3.68 4.10 12.57
N TRP A 72 -4.25 3.75 11.41
CA TRP A 72 -3.74 4.20 10.11
C TRP A 72 -3.77 5.72 9.95
N ARG A 73 -4.79 6.43 10.45
CA ARG A 73 -4.84 7.90 10.38
C ARG A 73 -3.67 8.58 11.11
N THR A 74 -3.04 7.92 12.09
CA THR A 74 -1.85 8.46 12.77
C THR A 74 -0.65 8.64 11.84
N LYS A 75 -0.55 7.86 10.75
CA LYS A 75 0.49 7.99 9.71
C LYS A 75 0.18 9.08 8.67
N GLY A 76 -0.75 9.98 8.98
CA GLY A 76 -1.03 11.18 8.19
C GLY A 76 -1.65 10.88 6.83
N LEU A 77 -1.15 11.53 5.78
CA LEU A 77 -1.72 11.43 4.43
C LEU A 77 -1.59 10.02 3.83
N ILE A 78 -0.47 9.34 4.11
CA ILE A 78 -0.22 7.99 3.61
C ILE A 78 -1.21 7.01 4.22
N GLY A 79 -1.42 7.05 5.53
CA GLY A 79 -2.37 6.15 6.17
C GLY A 79 -3.83 6.43 5.81
N LYS A 80 -4.20 7.70 5.58
CA LYS A 80 -5.50 8.04 4.98
C LYS A 80 -5.66 7.45 3.57
N LEU A 81 -4.62 7.52 2.75
CA LEU A 81 -4.64 6.89 1.42
C LEU A 81 -4.78 5.37 1.52
N CYS A 82 -4.05 4.72 2.44
CA CYS A 82 -4.21 3.29 2.70
C CYS A 82 -5.67 2.93 3.03
N ASN A 83 -6.31 3.69 3.91
CA ASN A 83 -7.71 3.47 4.28
C ASN A 83 -8.65 3.63 3.09
N ILE A 84 -8.45 4.63 2.24
CA ILE A 84 -9.27 4.83 1.02
C ILE A 84 -9.10 3.64 0.06
N VAL A 85 -7.86 3.21 -0.18
CA VAL A 85 -7.59 2.07 -1.08
C VAL A 85 -8.16 0.77 -0.51
N LYS A 86 -7.96 0.50 0.78
CA LYS A 86 -8.58 -0.63 1.49
C LYS A 86 -10.09 -0.59 1.35
N PHE A 87 -10.72 0.58 1.52
CA PHE A 87 -12.17 0.74 1.43
C PHE A 87 -12.71 0.45 0.02
N ILE A 88 -12.11 1.03 -1.02
CA ILE A 88 -12.52 0.77 -2.42
C ILE A 88 -12.41 -0.73 -2.74
N ARG A 89 -11.36 -1.38 -2.24
CA ARG A 89 -11.06 -2.80 -2.51
C ARG A 89 -11.77 -3.79 -1.58
N SER A 90 -12.46 -3.30 -0.55
CA SER A 90 -13.05 -4.15 0.51
C SER A 90 -14.16 -5.06 0.01
N SER A 91 -14.80 -4.75 -1.12
CA SER A 91 -15.78 -5.63 -1.76
C SER A 91 -15.74 -5.56 -3.29
N PRO A 92 -16.18 -6.62 -3.98
CA PRO A 92 -16.34 -6.60 -5.44
C PRO A 92 -17.30 -5.49 -5.90
N GLN A 93 -18.36 -5.22 -5.14
CA GLN A 93 -19.34 -4.18 -5.48
C GLN A 93 -18.71 -2.79 -5.50
N ARG A 94 -17.88 -2.47 -4.49
CA ARG A 94 -17.17 -1.18 -4.44
C ARG A 94 -16.13 -1.06 -5.53
N SER A 95 -15.40 -2.14 -5.79
CA SER A 95 -14.39 -2.20 -6.85
C SER A 95 -15.03 -1.98 -8.23
N GLU A 96 -16.19 -2.60 -8.49
CA GLU A 96 -16.92 -2.44 -9.73
C GLU A 96 -17.56 -1.06 -9.87
N GLN A 97 -18.11 -0.52 -8.77
CA GLN A 97 -18.61 0.85 -8.73
C GLN A 97 -17.50 1.86 -9.07
N PHE A 98 -16.29 1.65 -8.53
CA PHE A 98 -15.13 2.49 -8.85
C PHE A 98 -14.75 2.40 -10.34
N LYS A 99 -14.74 1.19 -10.92
CA LYS A 99 -14.49 1.00 -12.37
C LYS A 99 -15.53 1.69 -13.23
N ARG A 100 -16.81 1.61 -12.87
CA ARG A 100 -17.88 2.29 -13.60
C ARG A 100 -17.68 3.80 -13.62
N ILE A 101 -17.37 4.40 -12.47
CA ILE A 101 -17.08 5.84 -12.36
C ILE A 101 -15.86 6.20 -13.22
N ALA A 102 -14.80 5.38 -13.20
CA ALA A 102 -13.61 5.62 -14.01
C ALA A 102 -13.91 5.56 -15.52
N ARG A 103 -14.74 4.62 -15.98
CA ARG A 103 -15.19 4.53 -17.38
C ARG A 103 -16.03 5.72 -17.81
N GLU A 104 -16.96 6.16 -16.96
CA GLU A 104 -17.81 7.33 -17.20
C GLU A 104 -16.95 8.61 -17.35
N GLN A 105 -15.93 8.79 -16.52
CA GLN A 105 -15.03 9.95 -16.61
C GLN A 105 -14.08 9.90 -17.82
N ASP A 106 -13.63 8.71 -18.22
CA ASP A 106 -12.72 8.55 -19.36
C ASP A 106 -13.43 8.82 -20.70
N TYR A 107 -14.74 8.52 -20.78
CA TYR A 107 -15.56 8.75 -21.98
C TYR A 107 -15.81 10.23 -22.30
N GLU A 108 -15.80 11.11 -21.28
CA GLU A 108 -16.03 12.56 -21.44
C GLU A 108 -14.85 13.31 -22.09
N GLY A 109 -13.71 12.65 -22.34
CA GLY A 109 -12.53 13.27 -22.94
C GLY A 109 -12.06 12.58 -24.22
N TYR A 110 -12.21 13.23 -25.37
CA TYR A 110 -11.60 12.77 -26.63
C TYR A 110 -10.07 12.99 -26.58
N ARG A 111 -9.33 12.08 -25.93
CA ARG A 111 -7.86 12.16 -25.82
C ARG A 111 -7.20 11.31 -26.88
N LEU A 112 -6.81 11.94 -27.99
CA LEU A 112 -6.17 11.28 -29.14
C LEU A 112 -4.77 10.66 -28.82
N CYS A 113 -4.15 11.02 -27.70
CA CYS A 113 -2.76 10.65 -27.38
C CYS A 113 -2.54 10.18 -25.93
N GLU A 114 -3.58 10.14 -25.07
CA GLU A 114 -3.40 9.66 -23.70
C GLU A 114 -3.99 8.27 -23.52
N GLU A 115 -3.24 7.41 -22.84
CA GLU A 115 -3.70 6.09 -22.45
C GLU A 115 -4.98 6.21 -21.61
N SER A 116 -6.02 5.49 -22.02
CA SER A 116 -7.27 5.36 -21.26
C SER A 116 -6.95 4.91 -19.84
N LYS A 117 -7.52 5.63 -18.86
CA LYS A 117 -7.37 5.27 -17.46
C LYS A 117 -8.51 4.38 -16.99
N ALA A 118 -9.56 4.17 -17.79
CA ALA A 118 -10.79 3.50 -17.40
C ALA A 118 -10.57 2.16 -16.69
N GLU A 119 -9.65 1.33 -17.19
CA GLU A 119 -9.40 -0.02 -16.65
C GLU A 119 -8.38 -0.05 -15.49
N LEU A 120 -7.76 1.08 -15.15
CA LEU A 120 -6.79 1.12 -14.06
C LEU A 120 -7.48 1.07 -12.70
N GLU A 121 -7.15 0.06 -11.90
CA GLU A 121 -7.59 -0.08 -10.50
C GLU A 121 -6.69 0.71 -9.52
N VAL A 122 -7.18 0.97 -8.31
CA VAL A 122 -6.32 1.41 -7.20
C VAL A 122 -5.41 0.28 -6.72
N VAL A 123 -4.17 0.62 -6.37
CA VAL A 123 -3.14 -0.35 -5.97
C VAL A 123 -2.89 -0.21 -4.47
N MET A 124 -2.98 -1.32 -3.73
CA MET A 124 -2.59 -1.37 -2.33
C MET A 124 -1.08 -1.56 -2.22
N ASN A 125 -0.42 -0.86 -1.29
CA ASN A 125 0.98 -1.13 -0.97
C ASN A 125 1.13 -2.49 -0.27
N ASN A 126 2.34 -3.01 -0.30
CA ASN A 126 2.72 -4.27 0.35
C ASN A 126 4.12 -4.08 0.95
N GLU A 127 4.25 -4.27 2.25
CA GLU A 127 5.49 -4.07 3.00
C GLU A 127 6.66 -4.88 2.44
N THR A 128 6.40 -6.12 2.05
CA THR A 128 7.43 -7.05 1.56
C THR A 128 7.90 -6.74 0.14
N ARG A 129 7.18 -5.88 -0.59
CA ARG A 129 7.49 -5.53 -1.98
C ARG A 129 8.05 -4.11 -2.08
N TRP A 130 9.28 -4.01 -2.58
CA TRP A 130 9.95 -2.71 -2.78
C TRP A 130 9.12 -1.79 -3.69
N ASN A 131 9.14 -0.49 -3.37
CA ASN A 131 8.43 0.58 -4.08
C ASN A 131 6.89 0.46 -4.12
N SER A 132 6.29 -0.48 -3.39
CA SER A 132 4.82 -0.66 -3.42
C SER A 132 4.05 0.58 -2.95
N THR A 133 4.57 1.29 -1.94
CA THR A 133 3.98 2.55 -1.46
C THR A 133 4.07 3.65 -2.51
N TYR A 134 5.20 3.75 -3.23
CA TYR A 134 5.32 4.67 -4.36
C TYR A 134 4.30 4.36 -5.45
N MET A 135 4.15 3.09 -5.83
CA MET A 135 3.16 2.67 -6.84
C MET A 135 1.72 2.98 -6.42
N MET A 136 1.39 2.82 -5.14
CA MET A 136 0.09 3.22 -4.60
C MET A 136 -0.13 4.73 -4.73
N ILE A 137 0.85 5.55 -4.33
CA ILE A 137 0.77 7.01 -4.42
C ILE A 137 0.63 7.46 -5.88
N GLU A 138 1.49 6.95 -6.76
CA GLU A 138 1.48 7.27 -8.18
C GLU A 138 0.12 6.90 -8.81
N ARG A 139 -0.40 5.71 -8.50
CA ARG A 139 -1.72 5.28 -8.97
C ARG A 139 -2.83 6.19 -8.45
N ALA A 140 -2.80 6.52 -7.16
CA ALA A 140 -3.80 7.38 -6.54
C ALA A 140 -3.81 8.79 -7.16
N LEU A 141 -2.64 9.34 -7.50
CA LEU A 141 -2.53 10.61 -8.19
C LEU A 141 -3.09 10.54 -9.61
N ARG A 142 -2.78 9.48 -10.38
CA ARG A 142 -3.34 9.26 -11.72
C ARG A 142 -4.87 9.10 -11.71
N LYS A 143 -5.42 8.60 -10.60
CA LYS A 143 -6.83 8.28 -10.35
C LYS A 143 -7.54 9.32 -9.47
N GLN A 144 -6.94 10.48 -9.24
CA GLN A 144 -7.41 11.41 -8.22
C GLN A 144 -8.86 11.89 -8.46
N THR A 145 -9.24 12.11 -9.71
CA THR A 145 -10.60 12.50 -10.11
C THR A 145 -11.61 11.38 -9.85
N ASP A 146 -11.25 10.16 -10.22
CA ASP A 146 -12.06 8.94 -9.99
C ASP A 146 -12.29 8.72 -8.49
N ILE A 147 -11.22 8.83 -7.68
CA ILE A 147 -11.28 8.66 -6.21
C ILE A 147 -12.19 9.71 -5.59
N ARG A 148 -12.06 10.98 -6.00
CA ARG A 148 -12.93 12.06 -5.49
C ARG A 148 -14.40 11.83 -5.86
N ALA A 149 -14.68 11.45 -7.10
CA ALA A 149 -16.04 11.16 -7.53
C ALA A 149 -16.64 9.95 -6.79
N PHE A 150 -15.85 8.89 -6.61
CA PHE A 150 -16.26 7.73 -5.81
C PHE A 150 -16.65 8.12 -4.38
N SER A 151 -15.85 8.96 -3.71
CA SER A 151 -16.17 9.45 -2.36
C SER A 151 -17.48 10.24 -2.30
N LEU A 152 -17.77 11.06 -3.33
CA LEU A 152 -19.02 11.82 -3.41
C LEU A 152 -20.23 10.91 -3.66
N CYS A 153 -20.10 9.93 -4.55
CA CYS A 153 -21.19 9.00 -4.87
C CYS A 153 -21.54 8.08 -3.69
N ASP A 154 -20.54 7.60 -2.94
CA ASP A 154 -20.75 6.74 -1.77
C ASP A 154 -21.44 7.51 -0.62
N SER A 155 -21.06 8.77 -0.41
CA SER A 155 -21.68 9.65 0.60
C SER A 155 -23.16 9.96 0.32
N GLY A 156 -23.60 9.84 -0.94
CA GLY A 156 -24.99 10.07 -1.36
C GLY A 156 -25.94 8.86 -1.23
N GLY A 157 -25.44 7.69 -0.82
CA GLY A 157 -26.21 6.45 -0.76
C GLY A 157 -27.14 6.28 0.45
N GLY A 158 -27.04 7.15 1.47
CA GLY A 158 -27.72 6.97 2.76
C GLY A 158 -29.21 7.32 2.84
N LYS A 159 -29.85 7.80 1.77
CA LYS A 159 -31.28 8.18 1.79
C LYS A 159 -32.00 7.86 0.47
N ARG A 160 -32.26 6.59 0.18
CA ARG A 160 -33.31 6.20 -0.78
C ARG A 160 -34.14 5.03 -0.23
N GLY A 161 -35.33 5.36 0.27
CA GLY A 161 -36.55 4.55 0.18
C GLY A 161 -36.67 3.28 1.04
N LYS A 162 -37.13 3.42 2.29
CA LYS A 162 -38.06 2.44 2.88
C LYS A 162 -39.49 2.99 2.71
N THR A 163 -40.05 2.85 1.52
CA THR A 163 -41.51 2.83 1.36
C THR A 163 -41.97 1.44 1.77
N TYR A 164 -42.49 1.33 2.99
CA TYR A 164 -43.30 0.18 3.38
C TYR A 164 -44.61 0.24 2.58
N PRO A 165 -45.01 -0.82 1.86
CA PRO A 165 -46.37 -0.90 1.35
C PRO A 165 -47.30 -1.17 2.53
N GLY A 166 -48.25 -0.26 2.74
CA GLY A 166 -49.46 -0.55 3.50
C GLY A 166 -50.41 -1.35 2.62
N GLU A 167 -50.90 -2.47 3.14
CA GLU A 167 -52.30 -2.85 3.33
C GLU A 167 -52.33 -4.22 4.03
#